data_AF-A0A256ZE28-F1
#
_entry.id   AF-A0A256ZE28-F1
#
_cell.length_a   1.000
_cell.length_b   1.000
_cell.length_c   1.000
_cell.angle_alpha   90.00
_cell.angle_beta   90.00
_cell.angle_gamma   90.00
#
_symmetry.space_group_name_H-M   'P 1'
#
loop_
_entity.id
_entity.type
_entity.pdbx_description
1 polymer ?
#
loop_
_entity_poly.entity_id
_entity_poly.type
_entity_poly.pdbx_seq_one_letter_code
_entity_poly.pdbx_strand_id
1 'polypeptide(L)'
;MRNAPYGKGEGRASAKYYKVYGKHVYGSLYGCDPNLLSSSEYLKNTVIRAAKEGNMTLLDVKYWCIDPGISLIAIVLESHISIHTWPEYKFATVDVYTCGQHTRPEDAFMHIVKALKAKHYEYSITDRSLIE
;
A
#
# COMPACT_ATOMS: atom_id res chain seq x y z
N MET A 1 -36.22 -0.95 39.05
CA MET A 1 -35.18 -1.98 39.25
C MET A 1 -34.59 -2.31 37.87
N ARG A 2 -33.32 -2.15 37.53
CA ARG A 2 -32.09 -1.75 38.24
C ARG A 2 -31.12 -1.19 37.17
N ASN A 3 -30.65 0.03 37.39
CA ASN A 3 -29.26 0.52 37.32
C ASN A 3 -28.43 0.45 36.00
N ALA A 4 -28.09 1.65 35.49
CA ALA A 4 -26.78 2.01 34.90
C ALA A 4 -25.66 1.86 35.99
N PRO A 5 -24.32 1.85 35.72
CA PRO A 5 -23.59 2.88 34.93
C PRO A 5 -22.31 2.40 34.21
N TYR A 6 -21.73 3.22 33.32
CA TYR A 6 -20.29 3.40 33.02
C TYR A 6 -20.20 4.28 31.76
N GLY A 7 -19.64 5.48 31.73
CA GLY A 7 -19.06 6.35 32.74
C GLY A 7 -19.06 7.76 32.15
N LYS A 8 -19.13 8.77 33.02
CA LYS A 8 -19.01 10.18 32.65
C LYS A 8 -17.59 10.46 32.15
N GLY A 9 -17.52 11.18 31.02
CA GLY A 9 -16.58 12.28 30.78
C GLY A 9 -15.10 11.98 30.85
N GLU A 10 -14.52 11.60 29.71
CA GLU A 10 -13.22 12.11 29.28
C GLU A 10 -13.36 12.49 27.79
N GLY A 11 -12.83 13.65 27.41
CA GLY A 11 -13.18 14.38 26.19
C GLY A 11 -13.21 13.50 24.93
N ARG A 12 -14.42 13.29 24.37
CA ARG A 12 -14.57 12.73 23.03
C ARG A 12 -13.98 13.73 22.05
N ALA A 13 -12.77 13.46 21.56
CA ALA A 13 -12.33 14.01 20.29
C ALA A 13 -13.49 13.84 19.30
N SER A 14 -13.94 14.93 18.68
CA SER A 14 -15.03 14.89 17.71
C SER A 14 -14.74 13.80 16.69
N ALA A 15 -15.65 12.85 16.51
CA ALA A 15 -15.52 11.84 15.46
C ALA A 15 -15.41 12.60 14.12
N LYS A 16 -14.26 12.53 13.47
CA LYS A 16 -14.06 13.10 12.14
C LYS A 16 -14.99 12.36 11.17
N TYR A 17 -15.91 13.09 10.53
CA TYR A 17 -16.75 12.54 9.48
C TYR A 17 -15.98 12.61 8.15
N TYR A 18 -15.62 11.44 7.64
CA TYR A 18 -14.89 11.31 6.38
C TYR A 18 -15.88 11.17 5.23
N LYS A 19 -15.88 12.12 4.28
CA LYS A 19 -16.56 11.94 2.99
C LYS A 19 -15.79 11.00 2.08
N VAL A 20 -14.47 11.12 2.11
CA VAL A 20 -13.53 10.20 1.49
C VAL A 20 -12.47 9.89 2.53
N TYR A 21 -12.22 8.62 2.79
CA TYR A 21 -11.07 8.21 3.59
C TYR A 21 -10.00 7.70 2.65
N GLY A 22 -8.81 8.29 2.68
CA GLY A 22 -7.71 7.90 1.81
C GLY A 22 -6.38 7.94 2.55
N LYS A 23 -5.54 6.93 2.34
CA LYS A 23 -4.18 6.89 2.89
C LYS A 23 -3.21 6.43 1.81
N HIS A 24 -2.17 7.22 1.56
CA HIS A 24 -1.18 6.92 0.55
C HIS A 24 0.19 6.67 1.20
N VAL A 25 0.66 5.44 1.08
CA VAL A 25 2.01 5.03 1.50
C VAL A 25 2.87 4.91 0.25
N TYR A 26 3.92 5.71 0.12
CA TYR A 26 4.78 5.69 -1.05
C TYR A 26 6.25 5.76 -0.64
N GLY A 27 7.13 5.14 -1.42
CA GLY A 27 8.50 5.01 -1.01
C GLY A 27 9.43 4.43 -2.05
N SER A 28 10.70 4.39 -1.66
CA SER A 28 11.83 3.92 -2.46
C SER A 28 12.49 2.73 -1.77
N LEU A 29 12.80 1.70 -2.56
CA LEU A 29 13.41 0.44 -2.12
C LEU A 29 14.79 0.29 -2.74
N TYR A 30 15.79 0.01 -1.90
CA TYR A 30 17.19 -0.03 -2.29
C TYR A 30 17.82 -1.39 -2.01
N GLY A 31 18.71 -1.82 -2.90
CA GLY A 31 19.45 -3.07 -2.75
C GLY A 31 18.58 -4.31 -2.93
N CYS A 32 17.49 -4.21 -3.69
CA CYS A 32 16.59 -5.31 -4.01
C CYS A 32 17.28 -6.42 -4.83
N ASP A 33 16.67 -7.59 -4.87
CA ASP A 33 17.12 -8.71 -5.70
C ASP A 33 16.79 -8.42 -7.19
N PRO A 34 17.80 -8.22 -8.08
CA PRO A 34 17.56 -7.81 -9.46
C PRO A 34 16.75 -8.84 -10.26
N ASN A 35 16.87 -10.13 -9.94
CA ASN A 35 16.09 -11.18 -10.63
C ASN A 35 14.59 -11.07 -10.32
N LEU A 36 14.25 -10.63 -9.09
CA LEU A 36 12.86 -10.39 -8.71
C LEU A 36 12.33 -9.11 -9.34
N LEU A 37 13.16 -8.07 -9.44
CA LEU A 37 12.81 -6.81 -10.10
C LEU A 37 12.52 -6.95 -11.59
N SER A 38 13.13 -7.94 -12.26
CA SER A 38 12.92 -8.26 -13.68
C SER A 38 11.82 -9.30 -13.95
N SER A 39 11.15 -9.82 -12.92
CA SER A 39 10.15 -10.89 -13.08
C SER A 39 8.72 -10.36 -12.98
N SER A 40 8.05 -10.20 -14.12
CA SER A 40 6.67 -9.68 -14.18
C SER A 40 5.66 -10.58 -13.49
N GLU A 41 5.82 -11.89 -13.60
CA GLU A 41 4.99 -12.85 -12.89
C GLU A 41 5.20 -12.76 -11.38
N TYR A 42 6.45 -12.61 -10.92
CA TYR A 42 6.75 -12.43 -9.50
C TYR A 42 6.14 -11.13 -8.95
N LEU A 43 6.32 -10.01 -9.65
CA LEU A 43 5.76 -8.72 -9.25
C LEU A 43 4.23 -8.75 -9.24
N LYS A 44 3.59 -9.36 -10.23
CA LYS A 44 2.14 -9.57 -10.26
C LYS A 44 1.65 -10.34 -9.03
N ASN A 45 2.29 -11.46 -8.71
CA ASN A 45 1.93 -12.26 -7.54
C ASN A 45 2.20 -11.52 -6.23
N THR A 46 3.29 -10.74 -6.17
CA THR A 46 3.63 -9.89 -5.02
C THR A 46 2.54 -8.85 -4.76
N VAL A 47 2.08 -8.15 -5.79
CA VAL A 47 1.03 -7.13 -5.64
C VAL A 47 -0.32 -7.75 -5.25
N ILE A 48 -0.67 -8.92 -5.78
CA ILE A 48 -1.91 -9.63 -5.41
C ILE A 48 -1.89 -9.98 -3.92
N ARG A 49 -0.75 -10.44 -3.40
CA ARG A 49 -0.59 -10.74 -1.97
C ARG A 49 -0.57 -9.47 -1.13
N ALA A 50 0.09 -8.41 -1.59
CA ALA A 50 0.09 -7.11 -0.93
C ALA A 50 -1.34 -6.56 -0.77
N ALA A 51 -2.16 -6.61 -1.84
CA ALA A 51 -3.57 -6.20 -1.76
C ALA A 51 -4.35 -7.03 -0.72
N LYS A 52 -4.11 -8.34 -0.65
CA LYS A 52 -4.73 -9.22 0.36
C LYS A 52 -4.29 -8.86 1.78
N GLU A 53 -2.99 -8.67 2.02
CA GLU A 53 -2.45 -8.28 3.33
C GLU A 53 -2.95 -6.90 3.77
N GLY A 54 -3.10 -5.98 2.81
CA GLY A 54 -3.68 -4.66 3.02
C GLY A 54 -5.20 -4.62 3.14
N ASN A 55 -5.88 -5.77 3.12
CA ASN A 55 -7.35 -5.87 3.16
C ASN A 55 -8.04 -5.03 2.07
N MET A 56 -7.51 -5.09 0.85
CA MET A 56 -7.99 -4.33 -0.31
C MET A 56 -8.75 -5.23 -1.28
N THR A 57 -9.76 -4.67 -1.93
CA THR A 57 -10.46 -5.34 -3.03
C THR A 57 -9.71 -5.08 -4.34
N LEU A 58 -8.99 -6.08 -4.84
CA LEU A 58 -8.28 -6.01 -6.12
C LEU A 58 -9.25 -6.16 -7.30
N LEU A 59 -9.12 -5.29 -8.31
CA LEU A 59 -9.94 -5.26 -9.52
C LEU A 59 -9.16 -5.75 -10.76
N ASP A 60 -7.94 -5.27 -10.96
CA ASP A 60 -7.12 -5.65 -12.12
C ASP A 60 -5.62 -5.47 -11.82
N VAL A 61 -4.76 -6.15 -12.59
CA VAL A 61 -3.31 -5.98 -12.55
C VAL A 61 -2.77 -5.91 -13.98
N LYS A 62 -2.04 -4.84 -14.30
CA LYS A 62 -1.37 -4.64 -15.58
C LYS A 62 0.11 -4.35 -15.36
N TYR A 63 0.93 -4.77 -16.30
CA TYR A 63 2.35 -4.47 -16.31
C TYR A 63 2.87 -4.28 -17.72
N TRP A 64 3.99 -3.56 -17.82
CA TRP A 64 4.77 -3.34 -19.02
C TRP A 64 6.22 -3.68 -18.72
N CYS A 65 6.81 -4.57 -19.52
CA CYS A 65 8.24 -4.87 -19.46
C CYS A 65 9.01 -3.76 -20.18
N ILE A 66 9.95 -3.13 -19.48
CA ILE A 66 10.82 -2.05 -19.94
C ILE A 66 12.24 -2.53 -19.68
N ASP A 67 12.73 -3.42 -20.54
CA ASP A 67 13.94 -4.23 -20.33
C ASP A 67 15.13 -3.44 -19.71
N PRO A 68 15.67 -3.85 -18.54
CA PRO A 68 15.32 -5.05 -17.75
C PRO A 68 14.21 -4.86 -16.72
N GLY A 69 13.71 -3.63 -16.55
CA GLY A 69 12.72 -3.22 -15.55
C GLY A 69 11.27 -3.49 -15.93
N ILE A 70 10.38 -3.17 -15.00
CA ILE A 70 8.94 -3.39 -15.09
C ILE A 70 8.21 -2.22 -14.47
N SER A 71 7.20 -1.72 -15.17
CA SER A 71 6.16 -0.86 -14.58
C SER A 71 4.90 -1.69 -14.38
N LEU A 72 4.41 -1.76 -13.15
CA LEU A 72 3.22 -2.52 -12.77
C LEU A 72 2.23 -1.62 -12.03
N ILE A 73 0.95 -1.77 -12.34
CA ILE A 73 -0.15 -1.17 -11.58
C ILE A 73 -1.23 -2.21 -11.28
N ALA A 74 -1.64 -2.25 -10.02
CA ALA A 74 -2.84 -2.93 -9.56
C ALA A 74 -3.92 -1.88 -9.26
N ILE A 75 -5.08 -2.06 -9.86
CA ILE A 75 -6.25 -1.27 -9.53
C ILE A 75 -6.97 -1.98 -8.38
N VAL A 76 -7.14 -1.27 -7.28
CA VAL A 76 -8.00 -1.69 -6.15
C VAL A 76 -9.21 -0.77 -6.10
N LEU A 77 -10.26 -1.14 -5.38
CA LEU A 77 -11.48 -0.32 -5.28
C LEU A 77 -11.14 1.11 -4.85
N GLU A 78 -11.41 2.07 -5.76
CA GLU A 78 -11.20 3.52 -5.61
C GLU A 78 -9.73 4.02 -5.47
N SER A 79 -8.72 3.18 -5.75
CA SER A 79 -7.30 3.55 -5.58
C SER A 79 -6.35 2.61 -6.34
N HIS A 80 -5.08 2.46 -5.93
CA HIS A 80 -4.10 1.64 -6.66
C HIS A 80 -2.88 1.21 -5.84
N ILE A 81 -2.18 0.18 -6.32
CA ILE A 81 -0.79 -0.13 -5.96
C ILE A 81 0.06 -0.04 -7.23
N SER A 82 1.18 0.68 -7.23
CA SER A 82 2.14 0.67 -8.34
C SER A 82 3.55 0.30 -7.90
N ILE A 83 4.28 -0.37 -8.80
CA ILE A 83 5.69 -0.72 -8.64
C ILE A 83 6.41 -0.37 -9.94
N HIS A 84 7.49 0.40 -9.84
CA HIS A 84 8.42 0.65 -10.95
C HIS A 84 9.80 0.15 -10.57
N THR A 85 10.43 -0.65 -11.43
CA THR A 85 11.71 -1.30 -11.11
C THR A 85 12.84 -0.90 -12.04
N TRP A 86 14.04 -0.82 -11.47
CA TRP A 86 15.32 -0.65 -12.17
C TRP A 86 16.32 -1.71 -11.66
N PRO A 87 16.28 -2.93 -12.21
CA PRO A 87 17.13 -4.05 -11.79
C PRO A 87 18.62 -3.73 -11.81
N GLU A 88 19.09 -2.98 -12.81
CA GLU A 88 20.49 -2.55 -12.98
C GLU A 88 20.99 -1.69 -11.81
N TYR A 89 20.07 -1.02 -11.11
CA TYR A 89 20.36 -0.22 -9.91
C TYR A 89 19.89 -0.89 -8.61
N LYS A 90 19.32 -2.10 -8.69
CA LYS A 90 18.72 -2.81 -7.55
C LYS A 90 17.69 -1.93 -6.82
N PHE A 91 16.91 -1.19 -7.59
CA PHE A 91 16.05 -0.12 -7.11
C PHE A 91 14.59 -0.32 -7.56
N ALA A 92 13.66 0.08 -6.70
CA ALA A 92 12.25 0.16 -7.07
C ALA A 92 11.55 1.30 -6.33
N THR A 93 10.56 1.92 -6.97
CA THR A 93 9.60 2.81 -6.31
C THR A 93 8.27 2.09 -6.16
N VAL A 94 7.59 2.34 -5.05
CA VAL A 94 6.33 1.69 -4.70
C VAL A 94 5.34 2.71 -4.16
N ASP A 95 4.12 2.68 -4.67
CA ASP A 95 2.99 3.46 -4.20
C ASP A 95 1.87 2.50 -3.80
N VAL A 96 1.33 2.67 -2.59
CA VAL A 96 0.21 1.92 -2.05
C VAL A 96 -0.83 2.93 -1.58
N TYR A 97 -1.75 3.25 -2.47
CA TYR A 97 -2.85 4.16 -2.20
C TYR A 97 -4.12 3.34 -1.92
N THR A 98 -4.79 3.62 -0.81
CA THR A 98 -6.04 2.96 -0.45
C THR A 98 -7.14 3.93 -0.06
N CYS A 99 -8.38 3.47 -0.25
CA CYS A 99 -9.59 4.08 0.30
C CYS A 99 -10.23 3.17 1.35
N GLY A 100 -10.91 3.77 2.33
CA GLY A 100 -11.61 3.06 3.41
C GLY A 100 -10.77 2.72 4.66
N GLN A 101 -11.35 2.95 5.84
CA GLN A 101 -10.69 2.80 7.15
C GLN A 101 -10.26 1.36 7.49
N HIS A 102 -10.84 0.37 6.82
CA HIS A 102 -10.53 -1.05 7.03
C HIS A 102 -9.25 -1.51 6.31
N THR A 103 -8.70 -0.68 5.41
CA THR A 103 -7.51 -1.00 4.63
C THR A 103 -6.23 -0.73 5.43
N ARG A 104 -5.18 -1.50 5.12
CA ARG A 104 -3.87 -1.44 5.80
C ARG A 104 -2.76 -1.24 4.76
N PRO A 105 -2.59 -0.02 4.19
CA PRO A 105 -1.62 0.22 3.13
C PRO A 105 -0.17 0.03 3.57
N GLU A 106 0.16 0.26 4.85
CA GLU A 106 1.50 0.01 5.37
C GLU A 106 1.84 -1.49 5.37
N ASP A 107 0.91 -2.36 5.73
CA ASP A 107 1.11 -3.81 5.68
C ASP A 107 1.42 -4.28 4.25
N ALA A 108 0.66 -3.76 3.27
CA ALA A 108 0.88 -4.04 1.86
C ALA A 108 2.21 -3.50 1.34
N PHE A 109 2.61 -2.29 1.74
CA PHE A 109 3.93 -1.75 1.41
C PHE A 109 5.05 -2.62 1.99
N MET A 110 4.93 -3.01 3.27
CA MET A 110 5.91 -3.86 3.94
C MET A 110 5.97 -5.28 3.37
N HIS A 111 4.87 -5.80 2.83
CA HIS A 111 4.87 -7.02 2.04
C HIS A 111 5.82 -6.91 0.84
N ILE A 112 5.68 -5.81 0.08
CA ILE A 112 6.47 -5.57 -1.14
C ILE A 112 7.95 -5.38 -0.78
N VAL A 113 8.26 -4.63 0.27
CA VAL A 113 9.63 -4.48 0.82
C VAL A 113 10.28 -5.84 1.05
N LYS A 114 9.58 -6.74 1.76
CA LYS A 114 10.07 -8.09 2.09
C LYS A 114 10.20 -8.97 0.85
N ALA A 115 9.19 -8.95 -0.02
CA ALA A 115 9.17 -9.75 -1.24
C ALA A 115 10.33 -9.39 -2.17
N LEU A 116 10.62 -8.10 -2.34
CA LEU A 116 11.74 -7.63 -3.19
C LEU A 116 13.11 -7.73 -2.52
N LYS A 117 13.17 -8.21 -1.26
CA LYS A 117 14.38 -8.32 -0.46
C LYS A 117 15.15 -7.00 -0.38
N ALA A 118 14.44 -5.88 -0.25
CA ALA A 118 15.06 -4.57 -0.11
C ALA A 118 15.98 -4.57 1.13
N LYS A 119 17.22 -4.10 0.96
CA LYS A 119 18.17 -3.97 2.07
C LYS A 119 17.93 -2.69 2.88
N HIS A 120 17.43 -1.67 2.20
CA HIS A 120 17.06 -0.39 2.79
C HIS A 120 15.81 0.12 2.08
N TYR A 121 14.98 0.87 2.79
CA TYR A 121 13.81 1.50 2.23
C TYR A 121 13.50 2.79 2.97
N GLU A 122 12.95 3.74 2.25
CA GLU A 122 12.40 4.98 2.78
C GLU A 122 10.96 5.09 2.31
N TYR A 123 10.05 5.52 3.18
CA TYR A 123 8.66 5.71 2.80
C TYR A 123 8.05 6.87 3.57
N SER A 124 7.05 7.48 2.95
CA SER A 124 6.23 8.54 3.52
C SER A 124 4.77 8.11 3.49
N ILE A 125 3.99 8.74 4.36
CA ILE A 125 2.56 8.54 4.46
C ILE A 125 1.89 9.89 4.31
N THR A 126 0.95 9.98 3.38
CA THR A 126 0.11 11.17 3.19
C THR A 126 -1.35 10.81 3.40
N ASP A 127 -2.04 11.62 4.20
CA ASP A 127 -3.50 11.58 4.31
C ASP A 127 -4.12 12.15 3.02
N ARG A 128 -5.02 11.39 2.42
CA ARG A 128 -5.76 11.74 1.20
C ARG A 128 -7.25 11.88 1.46
N SER A 129 -7.61 11.98 2.73
CA SER A 129 -8.99 12.10 3.18
C SER A 129 -9.59 13.47 2.88
N LEU A 130 -10.90 13.46 2.59
CA LEU A 130 -11.74 14.65 2.61
C LEU A 130 -12.59 14.62 3.89
N ILE A 131 -12.36 15.60 4.76
CA ILE A 131 -13.06 15.78 6.03
C ILE A 131 -14.00 16.97 5.89
N GLU A 132 -15.20 16.85 6.46
CA GLU A 132 -16.10 17.99 6.71
C GLU A 132 -16.12 18.40 8.19
#